data_AF-A0A7C5MIX3-F1
#
_entry.id   AF-A0A7C5MIX3-F1
#
_cell.length_a   1.000
_cell.length_b   1.000
_cell.length_c   1.000
_cell.angle_alpha   90.00
_cell.angle_beta   90.00
_cell.angle_gamma   90.00
#
_symmetry.space_group_name_H-M   'P 1'
#
loop_
_entity.id
_entity.type
_entity.pdbx_description
1 polymer ?
#
loop_
_entity_poly.entity_id
_entity_poly.type
_entity_poly.pdbx_seq_one_letter_code
_entity_poly.pdbx_strand_id
1 'polypeptide(L)'
;MTESLKELATSLVRRAEQVAEKKKFRGKPPTVDSVEQQVRGIVDKAGNPCKQWVKTTVEADDNGVPQLLYQVDHAAMDAFNVRHLGKNILFTDRDDWSSEDIVRAYRSQRHVEAAFREMKNPHFLSWEPQFHWTDQKIMVHAFYCILALTLANLTRRKLHLAGIELSTEAMLEQLTGIQEVVHVYPKGSTAKNCITLSELTSLQRQIITKLGLDDPGTRGMDKSCVVGG
;
A
#
# COMPACT_ATOMS: atom_id res chain seq x y z
N MET A 1 15.13 -3.86 7.43
CA MET A 1 16.39 -4.33 8.03
C MET A 1 17.33 -3.17 8.29
N THR A 2 17.86 -2.50 7.26
CA THR A 2 18.70 -1.29 7.45
C THR A 2 17.96 -0.17 8.19
N GLU A 3 16.68 0.04 7.89
CA GLU A 3 15.81 0.98 8.60
C GLU A 3 15.64 0.60 10.08
N SER A 4 15.38 -0.66 10.37
CA SER A 4 15.25 -1.18 11.75
C SER A 4 16.56 -1.09 12.55
N LEU A 5 17.73 -1.31 11.91
CA LEU A 5 19.04 -1.12 12.53
C LEU A 5 19.32 0.37 12.79
N LYS A 6 18.91 1.25 11.86
CA LYS A 6 19.01 2.70 12.01
C LYS A 6 18.14 3.21 13.15
N GLU A 7 16.90 2.73 13.25
CA GLU A 7 15.99 3.06 14.36
C GLU A 7 16.57 2.62 15.71
N LEU A 8 17.11 1.40 15.78
CA LEU A 8 17.74 0.88 16.99
C LEU A 8 18.96 1.73 17.39
N ALA A 9 19.87 2.01 16.46
CA ALA A 9 21.04 2.86 16.69
C ALA A 9 20.64 4.27 17.16
N THR A 10 19.65 4.89 16.51
CA THR A 10 19.15 6.22 16.86
C THR A 10 18.53 6.24 18.27
N SER A 11 17.82 5.16 18.66
CA SER A 11 17.24 5.04 20.00
C SER A 11 18.29 4.93 21.11
N LEU A 12 19.42 4.27 20.82
CA LEU A 12 20.54 4.11 21.74
C LEU A 12 21.32 5.41 21.91
N VAL A 13 21.58 6.14 20.82
CA VAL A 13 22.21 7.48 20.86
C VAL A 13 21.36 8.46 21.66
N ARG A 14 20.05 8.52 21.38
CA ARG A 14 19.11 9.36 22.14
C ARG A 14 19.12 9.02 23.64
N ARG A 15 19.31 7.75 23.99
CA ARG A 15 19.37 7.31 25.38
C ARG A 15 20.69 7.71 26.04
N ALA A 16 21.82 7.60 25.34
CA ALA A 16 23.12 8.06 25.80
C ALA A 16 23.12 9.57 26.12
N GLU A 17 22.55 10.39 25.24
CA GLU A 17 22.37 11.83 25.46
C GLU A 17 21.53 12.12 26.72
N GLN A 18 20.42 11.40 26.91
CA GLN A 18 19.55 11.58 28.07
C GLN A 18 20.18 11.10 29.40
N VAL A 19 21.09 10.11 29.35
CA VAL A 19 21.88 9.67 30.51
C VAL A 19 22.90 10.74 30.88
N ALA A 20 23.57 11.35 29.90
CA ALA A 20 24.47 12.48 30.11
C ALA A 20 23.75 13.68 30.74
N GLU A 21 22.48 13.92 30.37
CA GLU A 21 21.61 14.94 30.96
C GLU A 21 20.99 14.57 32.33
N LYS A 22 21.37 13.42 32.92
CA LYS A 22 20.86 12.91 34.22
C LYS A 22 19.33 12.79 34.31
N LYS A 23 18.64 12.52 33.19
CA LYS A 23 17.19 12.31 33.19
C LYS A 23 16.83 10.96 33.81
N LYS A 24 15.71 10.88 34.53
CA LYS A 24 15.19 9.62 35.10
C LYS A 24 14.55 8.76 34.01
N PHE A 25 14.93 7.49 33.97
CA PHE A 25 14.39 6.51 33.01
C PHE A 25 13.38 5.58 33.67
N ARG A 26 12.42 5.12 32.86
CA ARG A 26 11.48 4.05 33.20
C ARG A 26 11.96 2.77 32.52
N GLY A 27 12.14 1.68 33.28
CA GLY A 27 12.57 0.37 32.79
C GLY A 27 14.05 0.03 33.05
N LYS A 28 14.44 -1.23 32.79
CA LYS A 28 15.82 -1.72 32.97
C LYS A 28 16.76 -1.09 31.92
N PRO A 29 18.01 -0.76 32.27
CA PRO A 29 18.98 -0.28 31.30
C PRO A 29 19.32 -1.38 30.28
N PRO A 30 19.42 -1.04 28.99
CA PRO A 30 19.86 -2.00 27.98
C PRO A 30 21.33 -2.38 28.23
N THR A 31 21.63 -3.67 28.20
CA THR A 31 22.99 -4.21 28.27
C THR A 31 23.52 -4.49 26.85
N VAL A 32 24.84 -4.60 26.70
CA VAL A 32 25.49 -5.00 25.44
C VAL A 32 24.86 -6.30 24.92
N ASP A 33 24.77 -7.33 25.76
CA ASP A 33 24.16 -8.63 25.42
C ASP A 33 22.71 -8.50 24.90
N SER A 34 21.91 -7.63 25.51
CA SER A 34 20.52 -7.41 25.09
C SER A 34 20.45 -6.74 23.72
N VAL A 35 21.36 -5.82 23.41
CA VAL A 35 21.42 -5.13 22.12
C VAL A 35 21.94 -6.09 21.05
N GLU A 36 22.96 -6.90 21.35
CA GLU A 36 23.45 -7.94 20.45
C GLU A 36 22.35 -8.96 20.09
N GLN A 37 21.51 -9.34 21.06
CA GLN A 37 20.39 -10.25 20.81
C GLN A 37 19.32 -9.60 19.91
N GLN A 38 19.04 -8.31 20.09
CA GLN A 38 18.12 -7.57 19.23
C GLN A 38 18.65 -7.44 17.80
N VAL A 39 19.94 -7.10 17.64
CA VAL A 39 20.61 -7.04 16.34
C VAL A 39 20.56 -8.40 15.65
N ARG A 40 20.88 -9.48 16.37
CA ARG A 40 20.79 -10.85 15.85
C ARG A 40 19.38 -11.17 15.36
N GLY A 41 18.35 -10.83 16.14
CA GLY A 41 16.95 -11.02 15.73
C GLY A 41 16.56 -10.21 14.48
N ILE A 42 17.08 -9.00 14.31
CA ILE A 42 16.83 -8.17 13.11
C ILE A 42 17.52 -8.79 11.88
N VAL A 43 18.77 -9.23 12.03
CA VAL A 43 19.54 -9.84 10.93
C VAL A 43 18.97 -11.21 10.56
N ASP A 44 18.57 -12.03 11.53
CA ASP A 44 17.95 -13.34 11.29
C ASP A 44 16.64 -13.21 10.51
N LYS A 45 15.78 -12.25 10.89
CA LYS A 45 14.52 -11.96 10.17
C LYS A 45 14.76 -11.49 8.74
N ALA A 46 15.89 -10.84 8.47
CA ALA A 46 16.26 -10.37 7.14
C ALA A 46 16.82 -11.49 6.23
N GLY A 47 17.06 -12.68 6.78
CA GLY A 47 17.50 -13.86 6.04
C GLY A 47 19.01 -14.08 6.09
N ASN A 48 19.40 -15.33 5.81
CA ASN A 48 20.78 -15.83 5.88
C ASN A 48 21.82 -15.01 5.06
N PRO A 49 21.50 -14.46 3.86
CA PRO A 49 22.45 -13.66 3.09
C PRO A 49 22.93 -12.40 3.83
N CYS A 50 22.04 -11.78 4.61
CA CYS A 50 22.35 -10.51 5.29
C CYS A 50 23.46 -10.64 6.33
N LYS A 51 23.68 -11.83 6.90
CA LYS A 51 24.78 -12.11 7.82
C LYS A 51 26.16 -11.98 7.19
N GLN A 52 26.25 -12.14 5.87
CA GLN A 52 27.53 -12.18 5.16
C GLN A 52 28.07 -10.79 4.83
N TRP A 53 27.20 -9.79 4.74
CA TRP A 53 27.55 -8.43 4.34
C TRP A 53 27.15 -7.33 5.34
N VAL A 54 26.43 -7.65 6.42
CA VAL A 54 26.17 -6.69 7.49
C VAL A 54 27.13 -6.95 8.65
N LYS A 55 28.04 -6.01 8.89
CA LYS A 55 28.95 -6.03 10.04
C LYS A 55 28.36 -5.14 11.13
N THR A 56 28.24 -5.67 12.34
CA THR A 56 27.70 -4.93 13.49
C THR A 56 28.66 -5.02 14.66
N THR A 57 28.95 -3.88 15.27
CA THR A 57 29.76 -3.76 16.48
C THR A 57 28.90 -3.10 17.55
N VAL A 58 28.85 -3.70 18.74
CA VAL A 58 28.17 -3.14 19.90
C VAL A 58 29.21 -2.87 20.98
N GLU A 59 29.35 -1.60 21.36
CA GLU A 59 30.31 -1.16 22.38
C GLU A 59 29.59 -0.35 23.44
N ALA A 60 30.00 -0.45 24.70
CA ALA A 60 29.47 0.41 25.75
C ALA A 60 30.21 1.74 25.77
N ASP A 61 29.48 2.85 25.91
CA ASP A 61 30.07 4.16 26.12
C ASP A 61 30.61 4.32 27.56
N ASP A 62 31.31 5.43 27.81
CA ASP A 62 31.88 5.75 29.14
C ASP A 62 30.84 5.80 30.27
N ASN A 63 29.55 5.91 29.94
CA ASN A 63 28.42 5.92 30.87
C ASN A 63 27.73 4.54 30.98
N GLY A 64 28.27 3.50 30.34
CA GLY A 64 27.75 2.14 30.34
C GLY A 64 26.53 1.93 29.43
N VAL A 65 26.23 2.86 28.52
CA VAL A 65 25.15 2.74 27.53
C VAL A 65 25.69 2.07 26.27
N PRO A 66 25.07 0.98 25.79
CA PRO A 66 25.50 0.34 24.56
C PRO A 66 25.22 1.22 23.33
N GLN A 67 26.20 1.33 22.45
CA GLN A 67 26.14 1.95 21.12
C GLN A 67 26.23 0.87 20.05
N LEU A 68 25.46 1.04 18.98
CA LEU A 68 25.46 0.14 17.83
C LEU A 68 26.06 0.84 16.62
N LEU A 69 27.20 0.34 16.16
CA LEU A 69 27.75 0.68 14.84
C LEU A 69 27.42 -0.46 13.88
N TYR A 70 26.87 -0.13 12.71
CA TYR A 70 26.68 -1.11 11.66
C TYR A 70 27.20 -0.58 10.33
N GLN A 71 27.76 -1.48 9.53
CA GLN A 71 28.23 -1.19 8.18
C GLN A 71 27.75 -2.27 7.23
N VAL A 72 27.33 -1.84 6.04
CA VAL A 72 27.04 -2.74 4.93
C VAL A 72 28.28 -2.84 4.05
N ASP A 73 28.80 -4.05 3.92
CA ASP A 73 29.90 -4.39 3.03
C ASP A 73 29.34 -4.58 1.62
N HIS A 74 29.34 -3.51 0.84
CA HIS A 74 28.83 -3.50 -0.53
C HIS A 74 29.58 -4.51 -1.43
N ALA A 75 30.88 -4.73 -1.20
CA ALA A 75 31.65 -5.71 -1.98
C ALA A 75 31.22 -7.14 -1.67
N ALA A 76 30.98 -7.47 -0.39
CA ALA A 76 30.43 -8.77 -0.01
C ALA A 76 28.99 -8.96 -0.54
N MET A 77 28.18 -7.90 -0.56
CA MET A 77 26.85 -7.90 -1.14
C MET A 77 26.89 -8.17 -2.65
N ASP A 78 27.76 -7.49 -3.38
CA ASP A 78 27.92 -7.68 -4.82
C ASP A 78 28.48 -9.07 -5.16
N ALA A 79 29.47 -9.55 -4.41
CA ALA A 79 30.02 -10.89 -4.59
C ALA A 79 28.96 -11.98 -4.36
N PHE A 80 28.11 -11.81 -3.34
CA PHE A 80 26.97 -12.71 -3.13
C PHE A 80 25.96 -12.61 -4.28
N ASN A 81 25.62 -11.39 -4.72
CA ASN A 81 24.69 -11.19 -5.83
C ASN A 81 25.17 -11.92 -7.09
N VAL A 82 26.45 -11.80 -7.43
CA VAL A 82 27.06 -12.48 -8.59
C VAL A 82 27.04 -14.00 -8.43
N ARG A 83 27.25 -14.52 -7.22
CA ARG A 83 27.37 -15.97 -6.97
C ARG A 83 26.02 -16.68 -6.82
N HIS A 84 25.04 -16.02 -6.22
CA HIS A 84 23.81 -16.65 -5.76
C HIS A 84 22.56 -16.19 -6.48
N LEU A 85 22.55 -14.98 -7.06
CA LEU A 85 21.42 -14.53 -7.87
C LEU A 85 21.60 -15.00 -9.30
N GLY A 86 20.57 -15.65 -9.84
CA GLY A 86 20.55 -16.06 -11.24
C GLY A 86 20.62 -14.86 -12.19
N LYS A 87 21.14 -15.09 -13.40
CA LYS A 87 21.09 -14.10 -14.48
C LYS A 87 19.76 -14.24 -15.21
N ASN A 88 18.97 -13.17 -15.25
CA ASN A 88 17.80 -13.09 -16.11
C ASN A 88 18.22 -12.54 -17.47
N ILE A 89 18.09 -13.36 -18.51
CA ILE A 89 18.38 -12.97 -19.89
C ILE A 89 17.09 -12.45 -20.51
N LEU A 90 17.11 -11.21 -20.98
CA LEU A 90 15.99 -10.58 -21.68
C LEU A 90 16.30 -10.56 -23.18
N PHE A 91 15.38 -11.07 -23.99
CA PHE A 91 15.40 -10.95 -25.44
C PHE A 91 14.37 -9.91 -25.86
N THR A 92 14.74 -8.98 -26.72
CA THR A 92 13.84 -7.95 -27.24
C THR A 92 14.21 -7.62 -28.68
N ASP A 93 13.19 -7.24 -29.45
CA ASP A 93 13.27 -6.68 -30.80
C ASP A 93 13.30 -5.13 -30.79
N ARG A 94 13.37 -4.52 -29.61
CA ARG A 94 13.42 -3.07 -29.39
C ARG A 94 14.86 -2.55 -29.42
N ASP A 95 15.46 -2.51 -30.61
CA ASP A 95 16.83 -2.05 -30.81
C ASP A 95 17.01 -0.54 -30.50
N ASP A 96 15.92 0.23 -30.51
CA ASP A 96 15.88 1.67 -30.26
C ASP A 96 15.88 2.05 -28.77
N TRP A 97 15.70 1.08 -27.87
CA TRP A 97 15.55 1.35 -26.43
C TRP A 97 16.87 1.24 -25.68
N SER A 98 17.03 2.07 -24.65
CA SER A 98 18.14 1.91 -23.71
C SER A 98 17.99 0.61 -22.90
N SER A 99 19.11 0.06 -22.43
CA SER A 99 19.08 -1.12 -21.54
C SER A 99 18.26 -0.84 -20.27
N GLU A 100 18.33 0.38 -19.75
CA GLU A 100 17.56 0.83 -18.60
C GLU A 100 16.05 0.81 -18.87
N ASP A 101 15.62 1.27 -20.04
CA ASP A 101 14.21 1.29 -20.44
C ASP A 101 13.67 -0.12 -20.67
N ILE A 102 14.46 -1.01 -21.29
CA ILE A 102 14.12 -2.43 -21.46
C ILE A 102 13.91 -3.08 -20.08
N VAL A 103 14.85 -2.89 -19.15
CA VAL A 103 14.75 -3.42 -17.79
C VAL A 103 13.56 -2.83 -17.04
N ARG A 104 13.29 -1.53 -17.20
CA ARG A 104 12.14 -0.86 -16.57
C ARG A 104 10.81 -1.41 -17.09
N ALA A 105 10.68 -1.58 -18.40
CA ALA A 105 9.49 -2.15 -19.02
C ALA A 105 9.28 -3.61 -18.62
N TYR A 106 10.33 -4.44 -18.65
CA TYR A 106 10.27 -5.81 -18.16
C TYR A 106 9.80 -5.87 -16.69
N ARG A 107 10.38 -5.03 -15.82
CA ARG A 107 9.94 -4.96 -14.42
C ARG A 107 8.51 -4.47 -14.25
N SER A 108 7.98 -3.69 -15.20
CA SER A 108 6.60 -3.22 -15.18
C SER A 108 5.57 -4.29 -15.58
N GLN A 109 6.01 -5.42 -16.19
CA GLN A 109 5.15 -6.57 -16.48
C GLN A 109 4.40 -7.06 -15.24
N ARG A 110 5.04 -6.99 -14.06
CA ARG A 110 4.42 -7.34 -12.78
C ARG A 110 3.12 -6.57 -12.49
N HIS A 111 2.98 -5.36 -13.03
CA HIS A 111 1.75 -4.57 -12.88
C HIS A 111 0.61 -5.14 -13.73
N VAL A 112 0.95 -5.63 -14.92
CA VAL A 112 -0.01 -6.34 -15.79
C VAL A 112 -0.42 -7.66 -15.15
N GLU A 113 0.51 -8.42 -14.57
CA GLU A 113 0.21 -9.65 -13.82
C GLU A 113 -0.65 -9.37 -12.59
N ALA A 114 -0.37 -8.29 -11.86
CA ALA A 114 -1.20 -7.86 -10.74
C ALA A 114 -2.62 -7.50 -11.20
N ALA A 115 -2.77 -6.81 -12.32
CA ALA A 115 -4.07 -6.53 -12.93
C ALA A 115 -4.84 -7.79 -13.35
N PHE A 116 -4.15 -8.79 -13.94
CA PHE A 116 -4.76 -10.10 -14.22
C PHE A 116 -5.22 -10.80 -12.95
N ARG A 117 -4.45 -10.71 -11.87
CA ARG A 117 -4.84 -11.25 -10.57
C ARG A 117 -6.05 -10.52 -9.98
N GLU A 118 -6.10 -9.20 -10.07
CA GLU A 118 -7.27 -8.41 -9.65
C GLU A 118 -8.52 -8.77 -10.46
N MET A 119 -8.40 -8.99 -11.78
CA MET A 119 -9.53 -9.43 -12.61
C MET A 119 -10.11 -10.78 -12.17
N LYS A 120 -9.27 -11.67 -11.63
CA LYS A 120 -9.69 -12.96 -11.10
C LYS A 120 -10.31 -12.87 -9.71
N ASN A 121 -10.27 -11.71 -9.05
CA ASN A 121 -10.90 -11.54 -7.74
C ASN A 121 -12.43 -11.71 -7.88
N PRO A 122 -13.04 -12.73 -7.23
CA PRO A 122 -14.46 -13.04 -7.36
C PRO A 122 -15.39 -11.95 -6.81
N HIS A 123 -14.90 -11.02 -6.00
CA HIS A 123 -15.71 -10.02 -5.33
C HIS A 123 -15.99 -8.78 -6.18
N PHE A 124 -15.07 -8.42 -7.09
CA PHE A 124 -15.13 -7.13 -7.81
C PHE A 124 -15.13 -7.24 -9.33
N LEU A 125 -14.26 -8.07 -9.92
CA LEU A 125 -14.08 -8.16 -11.38
C LEU A 125 -14.45 -9.53 -11.94
N SER A 126 -14.49 -10.57 -11.10
CA SER A 126 -15.12 -11.88 -11.31
C SER A 126 -14.94 -12.47 -12.71
N TRP A 127 -13.72 -12.45 -13.25
CA TRP A 127 -13.40 -13.17 -14.49
C TRP A 127 -13.68 -14.68 -14.36
N GLU A 128 -13.48 -15.23 -13.15
CA GLU A 128 -13.75 -16.63 -12.81
C GLU A 128 -14.81 -16.71 -11.70
N PRO A 129 -15.76 -17.67 -11.75
CA PRO A 129 -15.99 -18.67 -12.79
C PRO A 129 -16.81 -18.15 -13.99
N GLN A 130 -16.43 -18.54 -15.22
CA GLN A 130 -17.22 -18.28 -16.41
C GLN A 130 -18.32 -19.34 -16.55
N PHE A 131 -19.56 -19.00 -16.21
CA PHE A 131 -20.73 -19.84 -16.50
C PHE A 131 -21.24 -19.69 -17.95
N HIS A 132 -20.51 -18.96 -18.80
CA HIS A 132 -20.83 -18.73 -20.20
C HIS A 132 -20.09 -19.76 -21.08
N TRP A 133 -20.76 -20.30 -22.09
CA TRP A 133 -20.26 -21.40 -22.91
C TRP A 133 -20.14 -21.07 -24.41
N THR A 134 -20.53 -19.87 -24.83
CA THR A 134 -20.40 -19.41 -26.22
C THR A 134 -19.31 -18.36 -26.35
N ASP A 135 -18.50 -18.44 -27.41
CA ASP A 135 -17.38 -17.52 -27.67
C ASP A 135 -17.82 -16.05 -27.63
N GLN A 136 -18.99 -15.75 -28.20
CA GLN A 136 -19.55 -14.41 -28.16
C GLN A 136 -19.76 -13.89 -26.73
N LYS A 137 -20.28 -14.72 -25.82
CA LYS A 137 -20.52 -14.32 -24.42
C LYS A 137 -19.24 -14.23 -23.62
N ILE A 138 -18.26 -15.09 -23.91
CA ILE A 138 -16.91 -15.02 -23.32
C ILE A 138 -16.24 -13.69 -23.69
N MET A 139 -16.31 -13.29 -24.97
CA MET A 139 -15.75 -12.02 -25.45
C MET A 139 -16.42 -10.81 -24.79
N VAL A 140 -17.74 -10.82 -24.64
CA VAL A 140 -18.48 -9.74 -23.97
C VAL A 140 -18.11 -9.65 -22.48
N HIS A 141 -17.99 -10.79 -21.79
CA HIS A 141 -17.53 -10.82 -20.40
C HIS A 141 -16.12 -10.25 -20.25
N ALA A 142 -15.21 -10.62 -21.16
CA ALA A 142 -13.82 -10.12 -21.16
C ALA A 142 -13.78 -8.61 -21.31
N PHE A 143 -14.60 -8.08 -22.22
CA PHE A 143 -14.73 -6.65 -22.40
C PHE A 143 -15.21 -5.94 -21.12
N TYR A 144 -16.24 -6.47 -20.45
CA TYR A 144 -16.71 -5.88 -19.19
C TYR A 144 -15.66 -5.92 -18.07
N CYS A 145 -14.94 -7.03 -17.91
CA CYS A 145 -13.87 -7.15 -16.91
C CYS A 145 -12.74 -6.14 -17.17
N ILE A 146 -12.29 -5.99 -18.43
CA ILE A 146 -11.24 -5.03 -18.80
C ILE A 146 -11.72 -3.59 -18.60
N LEU A 147 -12.98 -3.29 -18.97
CA LEU A 147 -13.57 -1.98 -18.75
C LEU A 147 -13.64 -1.63 -17.26
N ALA A 148 -14.13 -2.56 -16.44
CA ALA A 148 -14.23 -2.36 -15.00
C ALA A 148 -12.86 -2.18 -14.35
N LEU A 149 -11.86 -2.98 -14.73
CA LEU A 149 -10.47 -2.82 -14.28
C LEU A 149 -9.89 -1.46 -14.68
N THR A 150 -10.15 -1.01 -15.92
CA THR A 150 -9.71 0.30 -16.41
C THR A 150 -10.31 1.43 -15.58
N LEU A 151 -11.61 1.36 -15.30
CA LEU A 151 -12.31 2.34 -14.45
C LEU A 151 -11.79 2.33 -13.01
N ALA A 152 -11.55 1.15 -12.43
CA ALA A 152 -11.00 1.03 -11.08
C ALA A 152 -9.60 1.66 -11.01
N ASN A 153 -8.73 1.37 -11.97
CA ASN A 153 -7.38 1.95 -12.02
C ASN A 153 -7.39 3.47 -12.23
N LEU A 154 -8.28 3.99 -13.07
CA LEU A 154 -8.45 5.44 -13.25
C LEU A 154 -8.94 6.12 -11.97
N THR A 155 -9.90 5.52 -11.28
CA THR A 155 -10.41 6.02 -10.00
C THR A 155 -9.30 6.02 -8.95
N ARG A 156 -8.57 4.92 -8.81
CA ARG A 156 -7.43 4.81 -7.89
C ARG A 156 -6.35 5.84 -8.20
N ARG A 157 -6.02 6.04 -9.48
CA ARG A 157 -5.06 7.06 -9.91
C ARG A 157 -5.52 8.47 -9.52
N LYS A 158 -6.80 8.80 -9.69
CA LYS A 158 -7.35 10.10 -9.26
C LYS A 158 -7.22 10.29 -7.75
N LEU A 159 -7.54 9.26 -6.96
CA LEU A 159 -7.41 9.32 -5.49
C LEU A 159 -5.95 9.45 -5.04
N HIS A 160 -5.04 8.70 -5.66
CA HIS A 160 -3.59 8.80 -5.41
C HIS A 160 -3.08 10.23 -5.67
N LEU A 161 -3.45 10.82 -6.81
CA LEU A 161 -3.10 12.23 -7.12
C LEU A 161 -3.72 13.24 -6.14
N ALA A 162 -4.81 12.88 -5.47
CA ALA A 162 -5.43 13.68 -4.42
C ALA A 162 -4.85 13.44 -3.02
N GLY A 163 -3.82 12.59 -2.89
CA GLY A 163 -3.15 12.26 -1.63
C GLY A 163 -3.82 11.14 -0.82
N ILE A 164 -4.75 10.40 -1.41
CA ILE A 164 -5.44 9.27 -0.77
C ILE A 164 -4.83 7.97 -1.30
N GLU A 165 -4.00 7.33 -0.48
CA GLU A 165 -3.36 6.05 -0.78
C GLU A 165 -4.24 4.88 -0.35
N LEU A 166 -4.88 4.21 -1.30
CA LEU A 166 -5.69 3.01 -1.08
C LEU A 166 -5.31 1.90 -2.07
N SER A 167 -5.47 0.65 -1.64
CA SER A 167 -5.48 -0.49 -2.58
C SER A 167 -6.75 -0.44 -3.44
N THR A 168 -6.71 -1.07 -4.61
CA THR A 168 -7.88 -1.14 -5.50
C THR A 168 -9.07 -1.78 -4.77
N GLU A 169 -8.84 -2.86 -4.02
CA GLU A 169 -9.87 -3.56 -3.23
C GLU A 169 -10.45 -2.66 -2.13
N ALA A 170 -9.62 -2.05 -1.29
CA ALA A 170 -10.09 -1.17 -0.22
C ALA A 170 -10.88 0.03 -0.78
N MET A 171 -10.43 0.60 -1.89
CA MET A 171 -11.17 1.66 -2.58
C MET A 171 -12.56 1.19 -3.02
N LEU A 172 -12.66 0.01 -3.63
CA LEU A 172 -13.95 -0.55 -4.07
C LEU A 172 -14.86 -0.90 -2.89
N GLU A 173 -14.33 -1.40 -1.77
CA GLU A 173 -15.09 -1.62 -0.53
C GLU A 173 -15.67 -0.30 0.01
N GLN A 174 -14.85 0.75 0.08
CA GLN A 174 -15.32 2.07 0.54
C GLN A 174 -16.43 2.62 -0.35
N LEU A 175 -16.27 2.49 -1.68
CA LEU A 175 -17.27 2.94 -2.66
C LEU A 175 -18.56 2.12 -2.60
N THR A 176 -18.47 0.79 -2.42
CA THR A 176 -19.63 -0.09 -2.30
C THR A 176 -20.44 0.20 -1.04
N GLY A 177 -19.77 0.64 0.04
CA GLY A 177 -20.42 1.06 1.28
C GLY A 177 -21.18 2.40 1.18
N ILE A 178 -21.05 3.13 0.08
CA ILE A 178 -21.80 4.38 -0.14
C ILE A 178 -23.08 4.03 -0.88
N GLN A 179 -24.22 4.26 -0.24
CA GLN A 179 -25.53 3.91 -0.79
C GLN A 179 -26.40 5.15 -0.95
N GLU A 180 -27.16 5.22 -2.04
CA GLU A 180 -28.29 6.15 -2.16
C GLU A 180 -29.54 5.56 -1.52
N VAL A 181 -30.16 6.36 -0.65
CA VAL A 181 -31.41 6.05 0.03
C VAL A 181 -32.51 6.91 -0.56
N VAL A 182 -33.56 6.25 -1.06
CA VAL A 182 -34.74 6.92 -1.61
C VAL A 182 -35.82 7.00 -0.53
N HIS A 183 -36.14 8.22 -0.10
CA HIS A 183 -37.26 8.48 0.80
C HIS A 183 -38.54 8.64 -0.01
N VAL A 184 -39.50 7.74 0.21
CA VAL A 184 -40.81 7.77 -0.45
C VAL A 184 -41.88 8.10 0.59
N TYR A 185 -42.54 9.24 0.42
CA TYR A 185 -43.60 9.70 1.30
C TYR A 185 -44.99 9.36 0.74
N PRO A 186 -45.98 9.07 1.60
CA PRO A 186 -47.33 8.77 1.17
C PRO A 186 -48.05 9.99 0.58
N LYS A 187 -49.02 9.74 -0.32
CA LYS A 187 -49.85 10.78 -0.93
C LYS A 187 -50.62 11.55 0.15
N GLY A 188 -50.35 12.85 0.27
CA GLY A 188 -50.92 13.72 1.31
C GLY A 188 -49.90 14.24 2.33
N SER A 189 -48.67 13.73 2.31
CA SER A 189 -47.55 14.34 3.05
C SER A 189 -47.13 15.67 2.42
N THR A 190 -46.72 16.62 3.25
CA THR A 190 -46.04 17.86 2.80
C THR A 190 -44.60 17.61 2.38
N ALA A 191 -43.99 16.50 2.83
CA ALA A 191 -42.64 16.12 2.45
C ALA A 191 -42.62 15.50 1.04
N LYS A 192 -41.71 16.00 0.20
CA LYS A 192 -41.47 15.47 -1.16
C LYS A 192 -40.52 14.29 -1.08
N ASN A 193 -40.69 13.32 -1.98
CA ASN A 193 -39.72 12.24 -2.15
C ASN A 193 -38.34 12.86 -2.42
N CYS A 194 -37.31 12.28 -1.82
CA CYS A 194 -35.94 12.77 -1.97
C CYS A 194 -34.95 11.61 -1.96
N ILE A 195 -33.77 11.86 -2.51
CA ILE A 195 -32.66 10.91 -2.53
C ILE A 195 -31.55 11.50 -1.66
N THR A 196 -31.06 10.72 -0.72
CA THR A 196 -29.97 11.11 0.18
C THR A 196 -28.92 10.01 0.22
N LEU A 197 -27.66 10.34 0.46
CA LEU A 197 -26.64 9.32 0.72
C LEU A 197 -26.78 8.75 2.14
N SER A 198 -26.37 7.50 2.32
CA SER A 198 -26.22 6.86 3.64
C SER A 198 -25.24 7.63 4.52
N GLU A 199 -25.22 7.33 5.82
CA GLU A 199 -24.18 7.87 6.71
C GLU A 199 -22.79 7.51 6.18
N LEU A 200 -21.96 8.53 5.99
CA LEU A 200 -20.63 8.40 5.41
C LEU A 200 -19.57 8.47 6.50
N THR A 201 -18.62 7.54 6.45
CA THR A 201 -17.38 7.68 7.21
C THR A 201 -16.58 8.90 6.74
N SER A 202 -15.63 9.37 7.57
CA SER A 202 -14.74 10.48 7.22
C SER A 202 -13.95 10.20 5.95
N LEU A 203 -13.52 8.95 5.74
CA LEU A 203 -12.80 8.51 4.54
C LEU A 203 -13.72 8.51 3.30
N GLN A 204 -14.92 7.92 3.38
CA GLN A 204 -15.88 7.92 2.27
C GLN A 204 -16.25 9.34 1.82
N ARG A 205 -16.45 10.26 2.78
CA ARG A 205 -16.71 11.67 2.49
C ARG A 205 -15.55 12.31 1.71
N GLN A 206 -14.31 12.03 2.09
CA GLN A 206 -13.14 12.51 1.35
C GLN A 206 -13.11 11.93 -0.07
N ILE A 207 -13.35 10.62 -0.21
CA ILE A 207 -13.37 9.93 -1.51
C ILE A 207 -14.40 10.57 -2.45
N ILE A 208 -15.67 10.71 -2.04
CA ILE A 208 -16.70 11.29 -2.92
C ILE A 208 -16.42 12.73 -3.29
N THR A 209 -15.89 13.53 -2.34
CA THR A 209 -15.56 14.94 -2.59
C THR A 209 -14.44 15.05 -3.62
N LYS A 210 -13.41 14.19 -3.52
CA LYS A 210 -12.31 14.18 -4.49
C LYS A 210 -12.72 13.63 -5.85
N LEU A 211 -13.71 12.75 -5.89
CA LEU A 211 -14.27 12.22 -7.14
C LEU A 211 -15.33 13.13 -7.78
N GLY A 212 -15.81 14.16 -7.06
CA GLY A 212 -16.90 15.04 -7.51
C GLY A 212 -18.25 14.33 -7.54
N LEU A 213 -18.50 13.47 -6.55
CA LEU A 213 -19.71 12.65 -6.38
C LEU A 213 -20.51 13.04 -5.11
N ASP A 214 -20.23 14.22 -4.57
CA ASP A 214 -20.79 14.75 -3.33
C ASP A 214 -22.22 15.30 -3.47
N ASP A 215 -22.65 15.57 -4.71
CA ASP A 215 -24.03 15.89 -5.03
C ASP A 215 -24.69 14.65 -5.67
N PRO A 216 -25.64 13.95 -5.00
CA PRO A 216 -26.44 12.89 -5.62
C PRO A 216 -27.25 13.39 -6.82
N GLY A 217 -27.22 14.70 -7.08
CA GLY A 217 -27.79 15.29 -8.26
C GLY A 217 -29.28 15.46 -8.03
N THR A 218 -29.69 16.71 -8.12
CA THR A 218 -31.03 17.16 -8.48
C THR A 218 -31.44 16.62 -9.87
N ARG A 219 -31.42 15.30 -10.11
CA ARG A 219 -32.06 14.66 -11.26
C ARG A 219 -33.56 14.59 -10.99
N GLY A 220 -34.20 15.75 -11.05
CA GLY A 220 -35.66 15.88 -11.11
C GLY A 220 -36.41 16.09 -9.79
N MET A 221 -35.74 16.26 -8.64
CA MET A 221 -36.39 16.66 -7.40
C MET A 221 -35.61 17.75 -6.64
N ASP A 222 -36.39 18.68 -6.10
CA ASP A 222 -36.08 20.00 -5.52
C ASP A 222 -35.04 19.97 -4.38
N LYS A 223 -34.24 21.04 -4.26
CA LYS A 223 -33.09 21.21 -3.33
C LYS A 223 -33.48 21.31 -1.85
N SER A 224 -34.72 21.03 -1.48
CA SER A 224 -35.26 21.28 -0.14
C SER A 224 -34.87 20.23 0.92
N CYS A 225 -34.10 19.20 0.56
CA CYS A 225 -33.71 18.12 1.47
C CYS A 225 -32.21 18.13 1.79
N VAL A 226 -31.68 19.27 2.25
CA VAL A 226 -30.46 19.28 3.07
C VAL A 226 -30.91 19.60 4.49
N VAL A 227 -31.33 18.58 5.22
CA VAL A 227 -31.65 18.72 6.64
C VAL A 227 -30.34 18.68 7.40
N GLY A 228 -30.01 19.80 8.03
CA GLY A 228 -28.89 19.91 8.96
C GLY A 228 -29.04 18.97 10.14
N GLY A 229 -27.91 18.35 10.49
CA GLY A 229 -27.65 17.63 11.73
C GLY A 229 -26.16 17.74 12.01
#